data_AF-A0A355U493-F1
#
_entry.id   AF-A0A355U493-F1
#
_cell.length_a   1.000
_cell.length_b   1.000
_cell.length_c   1.000
_cell.angle_alpha   90.00
_cell.angle_beta   90.00
_cell.angle_gamma   90.00
#
_symmetry.space_group_name_H-M   'P 1'
#
loop_
_entity.id
_entity.type
_entity.pdbx_description
1 polymer ?
#
loop_
_entity_poly.entity_id
_entity_poly.type
_entity_poly.pdbx_seq_one_letter_code
_entity_poly.pdbx_strand_id
1 'polypeptide(L)'
;MNHMAQSGLSLEIQAEKNISYVNYQAYLLQKEATHGIETNPFCFLKSVLIKNAGEEDVKDATLRFDVVPSLIEISNIPLSCIEKGNRGTLIRQFQFFLDPLKLYQLTESLPGSLRATLFDSKGEMLATSSVDLRFDPIELSVSTYRIHDLLASFVTPNEEGVKQIVSSAME
;
A
#
# COMPACT_ATOMS: atom_id res chain seq x y z
N MET A 1 -9.85 6.48 -29.52
CA MET A 1 -11.15 6.81 -28.91
C MET A 1 -11.04 6.51 -27.43
N ASN A 2 -10.75 7.53 -26.61
CA ASN A 2 -10.64 7.41 -25.16
C ASN A 2 -11.97 7.84 -24.55
N HIS A 3 -12.82 6.89 -24.16
CA HIS A 3 -13.87 7.15 -23.18
C HIS A 3 -13.21 7.20 -21.79
N MET A 4 -12.47 8.28 -21.51
CA MET A 4 -12.19 8.65 -20.12
C MET A 4 -13.46 9.34 -19.61
N ALA A 5 -14.08 8.70 -18.62
CA ALA A 5 -15.35 9.11 -18.03
C ALA A 5 -15.33 10.61 -17.66
N GLN A 6 -16.28 11.37 -18.22
CA GLN A 6 -16.62 12.73 -17.81
C GLN A 6 -17.38 12.72 -16.47
N SER A 7 -16.94 11.91 -15.51
CA SER A 7 -17.47 12.01 -14.16
C SER A 7 -16.53 12.96 -13.42
N GLY A 8 -17.06 13.99 -12.75
CA GLY A 8 -16.26 14.87 -11.88
C GLY A 8 -15.71 14.15 -10.64
N LEU A 9 -15.59 12.82 -10.68
CA LEU A 9 -15.20 11.97 -9.57
C LEU A 9 -13.69 11.78 -9.54
N SER A 10 -13.10 11.92 -8.37
CA SER A 10 -11.70 11.59 -8.14
C SER A 10 -11.52 10.82 -6.85
N LEU A 11 -10.47 9.99 -6.83
CA LEU A 11 -10.09 9.14 -5.71
C LEU A 11 -8.68 9.52 -5.24
N GLU A 12 -8.55 9.82 -3.95
CA GLU A 12 -7.27 10.09 -3.30
C GLU A 12 -7.00 8.99 -2.27
N ILE A 13 -5.93 8.24 -2.47
CA ILE A 13 -5.54 7.11 -1.62
C ILE A 13 -4.41 7.56 -0.70
N GLN A 14 -4.59 7.36 0.61
CA GLN A 14 -3.53 7.51 1.60
C GLN A 14 -3.14 6.13 2.12
N ALA A 15 -1.96 5.67 1.74
CA ALA A 15 -1.43 4.38 2.15
C ALA A 15 0.04 4.48 2.59
N GLU A 16 0.44 3.60 3.49
CA GLU A 16 1.82 3.29 3.76
C GLU A 16 2.39 2.51 2.57
N LYS A 17 3.49 3.02 2.02
CA LYS A 17 4.03 2.49 0.76
C LYS A 17 4.89 1.25 0.97
N ASN A 18 5.47 1.09 2.16
CA ASN A 18 6.38 -0.01 2.46
C ASN A 18 5.69 -1.03 3.36
N ILE A 19 5.59 -2.26 2.88
CA ILE A 19 4.91 -3.36 3.53
C ILE A 19 5.93 -4.46 3.79
N SER A 20 6.05 -4.91 5.03
CA SER A 20 6.96 -5.99 5.40
C SER A 20 6.34 -6.85 6.50
N TYR A 21 6.86 -8.06 6.64
CA TYR A 21 6.46 -8.96 7.72
C TYR A 21 6.73 -8.33 9.11
N VAL A 22 7.84 -7.60 9.27
CA VAL A 22 8.16 -6.93 10.54
C VAL A 22 7.17 -5.81 10.85
N ASN A 23 6.80 -4.99 9.86
CA ASN A 23 5.76 -3.97 10.03
C ASN A 23 4.46 -4.64 10.49
N TYR A 24 4.05 -5.71 9.81
CA TYR A 24 2.88 -6.50 10.17
C TYR A 24 2.91 -7.01 11.61
N GLN A 25 4.02 -7.60 12.06
CA GLN A 25 4.19 -8.09 13.42
C GLN A 25 4.17 -6.97 14.47
N ALA A 26 4.87 -5.86 14.22
CA ALA A 26 4.86 -4.70 15.11
C ALA A 26 3.44 -4.14 15.30
N TYR A 27 2.66 -4.11 14.22
CA TYR A 27 1.27 -3.70 14.23
C TYR A 27 0.36 -4.64 15.05
N LEU A 28 0.56 -5.96 14.95
CA LEU A 28 -0.17 -6.93 15.78
C LEU A 28 0.13 -6.74 17.28
N LEU A 29 1.40 -6.56 17.64
CA LEU A 29 1.81 -6.33 19.03
C LEU A 29 1.23 -5.04 19.61
N GLN A 30 1.20 -3.96 18.82
CA GLN A 30 0.59 -2.70 19.25
C GLN A 30 -0.92 -2.85 19.53
N LYS A 31 -1.62 -3.67 18.74
CA LYS A 31 -3.04 -3.98 18.97
C LYS A 31 -3.26 -4.73 20.28
N GLU A 32 -2.44 -5.72 20.59
CA GLU A 32 -2.51 -6.47 21.86
C GLU A 32 -2.29 -5.53 23.05
N ALA A 33 -1.29 -4.64 22.97
CA ALA A 33 -1.01 -3.66 24.02
C ALA A 33 -2.17 -2.67 24.25
N THR A 34 -2.89 -2.29 23.18
CA THR A 34 -3.95 -1.27 23.23
C THR A 34 -5.36 -1.83 23.50
N HIS A 35 -5.52 -3.13 23.80
CA HIS A 35 -6.81 -3.77 24.11
C HIS A 35 -7.90 -3.55 23.03
N GLY A 36 -7.50 -3.44 21.75
CA GLY A 36 -8.36 -3.72 20.61
C GLY A 36 -9.49 -2.73 20.30
N ILE A 37 -9.26 -1.41 20.41
CA ILE A 37 -10.28 -0.42 19.98
C ILE A 37 -10.37 -0.30 18.44
N GLU A 38 -9.34 -0.71 17.69
CA GLU A 38 -9.36 -0.68 16.22
C GLU A 38 -9.56 -2.06 15.57
N THR A 39 -10.48 -2.11 14.61
CA THR A 39 -11.00 -3.33 13.99
C THR A 39 -10.03 -4.03 13.02
N ASN A 40 -8.79 -3.56 12.85
CA ASN A 40 -7.90 -4.16 11.86
C ASN A 40 -6.41 -3.88 12.14
N PRO A 41 -5.59 -4.92 12.43
CA PRO A 41 -4.25 -4.71 12.98
C PRO A 41 -3.27 -4.09 11.99
N PHE A 42 -3.36 -4.39 10.69
CA PHE A 42 -2.37 -3.99 9.68
C PHE A 42 -2.85 -2.82 8.80
N CYS A 43 -2.91 -1.62 9.36
CA CYS A 43 -3.47 -0.45 8.68
C CYS A 43 -2.50 0.21 7.69
N PHE A 44 -2.09 -0.50 6.63
CA PHE A 44 -1.31 0.12 5.56
C PHE A 44 -2.16 1.10 4.75
N LEU A 45 -3.43 0.79 4.47
CA LEU A 45 -4.37 1.72 3.84
C LEU A 45 -5.06 2.56 4.91
N LYS A 46 -4.67 3.84 5.02
CA LYS A 46 -5.13 4.77 6.06
C LYS A 46 -6.47 5.41 5.71
N SER A 47 -6.60 5.88 4.46
CA SER A 47 -7.87 6.42 3.98
C SER A 47 -8.01 6.43 2.46
N VAL A 48 -9.26 6.49 2.00
CA VAL A 48 -9.63 6.82 0.63
C VAL A 48 -10.61 7.97 0.69
N LEU A 49 -10.29 9.08 0.01
CA LEU A 49 -11.17 10.22 -0.15
C LEU A 49 -11.74 10.21 -1.57
N ILE A 50 -13.07 10.21 -1.66
CA ILE A 50 -13.81 10.29 -2.92
C ILE A 50 -14.35 11.71 -3.04
N LYS A 51 -13.99 12.44 -4.09
CA LYS A 51 -14.52 13.78 -4.37
C LYS A 51 -15.47 13.68 -5.56
N ASN A 52 -16.64 14.30 -5.46
CA ASN A 52 -17.61 14.40 -6.55
C ASN A 52 -17.80 15.87 -6.93
N ALA A 53 -17.04 16.34 -7.91
CA ALA A 53 -17.19 17.65 -8.52
C ALA A 53 -18.27 17.68 -9.63
N GLY A 54 -19.04 16.61 -9.80
CA GLY A 54 -20.16 16.54 -10.75
C GLY A 54 -21.41 17.28 -10.26
N GLU A 55 -22.44 17.29 -11.11
CA GLU A 55 -23.70 17.99 -10.85
C GLU A 55 -24.76 17.15 -10.12
N GLU A 56 -24.53 15.83 -10.03
CA GLU A 56 -25.45 14.84 -9.47
C GLU A 56 -24.79 13.97 -8.40
N ASP A 57 -25.61 13.50 -7.45
CA ASP A 57 -25.18 12.52 -6.46
C ASP A 57 -25.07 11.13 -7.10
N VAL A 58 -24.06 10.36 -6.70
CA VAL A 58 -23.92 8.96 -7.14
C VAL A 58 -24.51 8.06 -6.08
N LYS A 59 -25.48 7.21 -6.44
CA LYS A 59 -26.13 6.27 -5.54
C LYS A 59 -25.67 4.84 -5.78
N ASP A 60 -25.64 4.05 -4.71
CA ASP A 60 -25.37 2.60 -4.73
C ASP A 60 -24.07 2.24 -5.47
N ALA A 61 -23.02 3.03 -5.22
CA ALA A 61 -21.70 2.79 -5.80
C ALA A 61 -20.95 1.71 -5.01
N THR A 62 -19.95 1.09 -5.65
CA THR A 62 -19.05 0.14 -4.99
C THR A 62 -17.62 0.54 -5.22
N LEU A 63 -16.86 0.71 -4.13
CA LEU A 63 -15.41 0.86 -4.18
C LEU A 63 -14.76 -0.52 -4.12
N ARG A 64 -13.98 -0.84 -5.15
CA ARG A 64 -13.22 -2.09 -5.26
C ARG A 64 -11.73 -1.82 -5.22
N PHE A 65 -10.99 -2.82 -4.78
CA PHE A 65 -9.55 -2.74 -4.62
C PHE A 65 -8.86 -3.92 -5.29
N ASP A 66 -7.75 -3.63 -5.96
CA ASP A 66 -6.86 -4.64 -6.53
C ASP A 66 -5.44 -4.36 -6.04
N VAL A 67 -4.78 -5.36 -5.46
CA VAL A 67 -3.37 -5.29 -5.05
C VAL A 67 -2.56 -6.26 -5.90
N VAL A 68 -1.48 -5.74 -6.47
CA VAL A 68 -0.51 -6.51 -7.25
C VAL A 68 0.87 -6.34 -6.61
N PRO A 69 1.63 -7.42 -6.35
CA PRO A 69 1.19 -8.82 -6.36
C PRO A 69 0.09 -9.09 -5.32
N SER A 70 -0.69 -10.16 -5.52
CA SER A 70 -1.83 -10.55 -4.66
C SER A 70 -1.40 -11.13 -3.32
N LEU A 71 -0.78 -10.26 -2.51
CA LEU A 71 -0.34 -10.51 -1.14
C LEU A 71 -1.37 -10.00 -0.12
N ILE A 72 -2.20 -9.04 -0.55
CA ILE A 72 -3.22 -8.39 0.26
C ILE A 72 -4.54 -8.46 -0.51
N GLU A 73 -5.59 -8.91 0.16
CA GLU A 73 -6.97 -8.79 -0.29
C GLU A 73 -7.68 -7.73 0.53
N ILE A 74 -8.46 -6.87 -0.11
CA ILE A 74 -9.26 -5.83 0.56
C ILE A 74 -10.71 -6.04 0.17
N SER A 75 -11.59 -6.07 1.15
CA SER A 75 -13.03 -6.24 0.92
C SER A 75 -13.59 -5.03 0.18
N ASN A 76 -14.50 -5.29 -0.75
CA ASN A 76 -15.24 -4.23 -1.45
C ASN A 76 -16.09 -3.43 -0.45
N ILE A 77 -16.22 -2.14 -0.71
CA ILE A 77 -16.96 -1.22 0.16
C ILE A 77 -18.19 -0.71 -0.60
N PRO A 78 -19.41 -1.11 -0.20
CA PRO A 78 -20.63 -0.52 -0.74
C PRO A 78 -20.81 0.91 -0.21
N LEU A 79 -21.21 1.82 -1.08
CA LEU A 79 -21.44 3.22 -0.79
C LEU A 79 -22.87 3.58 -1.17
N SER A 80 -23.70 3.91 -0.18
CA SER A 80 -25.11 4.25 -0.43
C SER A 80 -25.27 5.53 -1.24
N CYS A 81 -24.47 6.57 -0.92
CA CYS A 81 -24.52 7.85 -1.61
C CYS A 81 -23.15 8.55 -1.56
N ILE A 82 -22.72 9.10 -2.70
CA ILE A 82 -21.59 10.03 -2.82
C ILE A 82 -22.17 11.37 -3.22
N GLU A 83 -22.31 12.25 -2.23
CA GLU A 83 -22.88 13.58 -2.38
C GLU A 83 -22.05 14.42 -3.35
N LYS A 84 -22.73 15.19 -4.20
CA LYS A 84 -22.10 16.20 -5.04
C LYS A 84 -21.52 17.34 -4.20
N GLY A 85 -20.42 17.92 -4.68
CA GLY A 85 -19.74 19.05 -4.07
C GLY A 85 -18.47 18.68 -3.31
N ASN A 86 -17.87 19.70 -2.69
CA ASN A 86 -16.47 19.66 -2.26
C ASN A 86 -16.19 18.94 -0.92
N ARG A 87 -17.21 18.46 -0.20
CA ARG A 87 -17.02 17.84 1.12
C ARG A 87 -16.30 16.49 1.05
N GLY A 88 -16.57 15.73 -0.02
CA GLY A 88 -15.98 14.41 -0.27
C GLY A 88 -16.42 13.33 0.73
N THR A 89 -16.44 12.08 0.27
CA THR A 89 -16.72 10.90 1.09
C THR A 89 -15.41 10.30 1.57
N LEU A 90 -15.17 10.32 2.88
CA LEU A 90 -13.94 9.82 3.49
C LEU A 90 -14.13 8.44 4.10
N ILE A 91 -13.36 7.47 3.62
CA ILE A 91 -13.38 6.09 4.09
C ILE A 91 -12.09 5.85 4.87
N ARG A 92 -12.21 5.34 6.11
CA ARG A 92 -11.08 5.03 7.00
C ARG A 92 -11.13 3.60 7.55
N GLN A 93 -12.24 2.91 7.35
CA GLN A 93 -12.43 1.56 7.83
C GLN A 93 -12.38 0.63 6.63
N PHE A 94 -11.36 -0.23 6.61
CA PHE A 94 -11.13 -1.21 5.57
C PHE A 94 -11.01 -2.56 6.23
N GLN A 95 -11.54 -3.60 5.60
CA GLN A 95 -11.28 -4.98 5.97
C GLN A 95 -10.28 -5.57 4.98
N PHE A 96 -9.14 -6.00 5.49
CA PHE A 96 -8.06 -6.57 4.70
C PHE A 96 -7.64 -7.93 5.22
N PHE A 97 -7.17 -8.77 4.30
CA PHE A 97 -6.56 -10.05 4.58
C PHE A 97 -5.16 -10.04 3.96
N LEU A 98 -4.17 -10.36 4.78
CA LEU A 98 -2.78 -10.42 4.38
C LEU A 98 -2.33 -11.87 4.47
N ASP A 99 -1.54 -12.33 3.51
CA ASP A 99 -0.88 -13.63 3.55
C ASP A 99 0.49 -13.49 4.24
N PRO A 100 0.61 -13.78 5.55
CA PRO A 100 1.85 -13.57 6.29
C PRO A 100 2.96 -14.50 5.81
N LEU A 101 2.62 -15.69 5.30
CA LEU A 101 3.60 -16.66 4.84
C LEU A 101 4.29 -16.15 3.57
N LYS A 102 3.52 -15.60 2.62
CA LYS A 102 4.11 -15.02 1.41
C LYS A 102 4.99 -13.81 1.71
N LEU A 103 4.60 -12.95 2.65
CA LEU A 103 5.45 -11.83 3.10
C LEU A 103 6.73 -12.32 3.78
N TYR A 104 6.63 -13.34 4.62
CA TYR A 104 7.77 -13.91 5.33
C TYR A 104 8.78 -14.54 4.36
N GLN A 105 8.29 -15.16 3.28
CA GLN A 105 9.10 -15.86 2.27
C GLN A 105 9.75 -14.94 1.23
N LEU A 106 9.50 -13.62 1.28
CA LEU A 106 10.17 -12.68 0.38
C LEU A 106 11.69 -12.72 0.62
N THR A 107 12.43 -12.97 -0.45
CA THR A 107 13.91 -12.91 -0.45
C THR A 107 14.43 -11.60 -1.01
N GLU A 108 13.62 -10.89 -1.78
CA GLU A 108 13.95 -9.61 -2.40
C GLU A 108 12.77 -8.63 -2.33
N SER A 109 13.05 -7.35 -2.51
CA SER A 109 12.00 -6.33 -2.52
C SER A 109 11.17 -6.44 -3.80
N LEU A 110 9.85 -6.56 -3.64
CA LEU A 110 8.93 -6.66 -4.77
C LEU A 110 8.20 -5.33 -4.98
N PRO A 111 8.23 -4.76 -6.20
CA PRO A 111 7.36 -3.65 -6.53
C PRO A 111 5.91 -4.12 -6.56
N GLY A 112 5.01 -3.23 -6.18
CA GLY A 112 3.58 -3.49 -6.25
C GLY A 112 2.76 -2.24 -6.44
N SER A 113 1.44 -2.42 -6.51
CA SER A 113 0.49 -1.33 -6.63
C SER A 113 -0.81 -1.69 -5.93
N LEU A 114 -1.40 -0.72 -5.25
CA LEU A 114 -2.80 -0.74 -4.83
C LEU A 114 -3.60 0.13 -5.80
N ARG A 115 -4.61 -0.45 -6.42
CA ARG A 115 -5.59 0.25 -7.24
C ARG A 115 -6.93 0.29 -6.51
N ALA A 116 -7.52 1.47 -6.42
CA ALA A 116 -8.90 1.65 -5.99
C ALA A 116 -9.75 2.07 -7.19
N THR A 117 -10.86 1.40 -7.41
CA THR A 117 -11.75 1.66 -8.54
C THR A 117 -13.18 1.79 -8.05
N LEU A 118 -13.81 2.90 -8.41
CA LEU A 118 -15.20 3.20 -8.10
C LEU A 118 -16.08 2.74 -9.26
N PHE A 119 -17.08 1.94 -8.94
CA PHE A 119 -18.09 1.46 -9.88
C PHE A 119 -19.47 1.98 -9.50
N ASP A 120 -20.31 2.25 -10.48
CA ASP A 120 -21.73 2.57 -10.25
C ASP A 120 -22.55 1.29 -9.96
N SER A 121 -23.86 1.46 -9.77
CA SER A 121 -24.81 0.37 -9.53
C SER A 121 -24.99 -0.59 -10.72
N LYS A 122 -24.61 -0.16 -11.93
CA LYS A 122 -24.64 -0.97 -13.16
C LYS A 122 -23.31 -1.70 -13.41
N GLY A 123 -22.29 -1.42 -12.60
CA GLY A 123 -20.94 -1.96 -12.75
C GLY A 123 -20.07 -1.19 -13.76
N GLU A 124 -20.49 0.01 -14.17
CA GLU A 124 -19.67 0.90 -14.99
C GLU A 124 -18.61 1.59 -14.12
N MET A 125 -17.40 1.72 -14.66
CA MET A 125 -16.30 2.37 -13.96
C MET A 125 -16.48 3.90 -13.98
N LEU A 126 -16.53 4.49 -12.78
CA LEU A 126 -16.69 5.93 -12.60
C LEU A 126 -15.36 6.65 -12.42
N ALA A 127 -14.48 6.10 -11.60
CA ALA A 127 -13.17 6.68 -11.28
C ALA A 127 -12.19 5.58 -10.86
N THR A 128 -10.90 5.83 -11.04
CA THR A 128 -9.83 4.95 -10.58
C THR A 128 -8.65 5.77 -10.08
N SER A 129 -7.92 5.22 -9.10
CA SER A 129 -6.68 5.79 -8.60
C SER A 129 -5.77 4.66 -8.16
N SER A 130 -4.46 4.88 -8.26
CA SER A 130 -3.46 3.88 -7.90
C SER A 130 -2.31 4.51 -7.14
N VAL A 131 -1.76 3.76 -6.21
CA VAL A 131 -0.54 4.11 -5.50
C VAL A 131 0.45 2.95 -5.58
N ASP A 132 1.71 3.30 -5.78
CA ASP A 132 2.80 2.33 -5.77
C ASP A 132 3.06 1.85 -4.35
N LEU A 133 3.24 0.55 -4.23
CA LEU A 133 3.62 -0.15 -3.02
C LEU A 133 4.98 -0.82 -3.22
N ARG A 134 5.63 -1.12 -2.11
CA ARG A 134 6.85 -1.92 -2.06
C ARG A 134 6.72 -2.95 -0.95
N PHE A 135 6.97 -4.20 -1.30
CA PHE A 135 6.97 -5.31 -0.36
C PHE A 135 8.40 -5.69 -0.03
N ASP A 136 8.82 -5.47 1.21
CA ASP A 136 10.21 -5.67 1.63
C ASP A 136 10.39 -6.99 2.39
N PRO A 137 11.48 -7.75 2.11
CA PRO A 137 11.83 -8.95 2.85
C PRO A 137 12.27 -8.61 4.27
N ILE A 138 12.26 -9.62 5.15
CA ILE A 138 12.58 -9.43 6.57
C ILE A 138 13.95 -8.78 6.75
N GLU A 139 14.98 -9.32 6.08
CA GLU A 139 16.36 -8.85 6.20
C GLU A 139 16.51 -7.35 5.91
N LEU A 140 15.86 -6.84 4.85
CA LEU A 140 15.86 -5.41 4.52
C LEU A 140 15.01 -4.55 5.48
N SER A 141 14.02 -5.15 6.13
CA SER A 141 13.12 -4.46 7.05
C SER A 141 13.67 -4.29 8.47
N VAL A 142 14.63 -5.14 8.89
CA VAL A 142 15.27 -5.10 10.21
C VAL A 142 16.70 -4.55 10.18
N SER A 143 17.31 -4.38 9.00
CA SER A 143 18.73 -4.01 8.94
C SER A 143 18.98 -2.49 8.99
N THR A 144 19.78 -2.07 9.97
CA THR A 144 20.60 -0.84 9.88
C THR A 144 21.62 -0.92 8.73
N TYR A 145 21.82 -2.12 8.15
CA TYR A 145 22.69 -2.39 7.02
C TYR A 145 22.13 -1.93 5.67
N ARG A 146 20.90 -1.40 5.58
CA ARG A 146 20.36 -0.90 4.30
C ARG A 146 21.29 0.09 3.58
N ILE A 147 22.05 0.90 4.30
CA ILE A 147 23.08 1.78 3.70
C ILE A 147 24.33 0.97 3.34
N HIS A 148 24.76 0.03 4.19
CA HIS A 148 25.95 -0.80 3.95
C HIS A 148 25.79 -1.79 2.80
N ASP A 149 24.64 -2.45 2.65
CA ASP A 149 24.35 -3.37 1.54
C ASP A 149 24.17 -2.61 0.22
N LEU A 150 23.56 -1.42 0.27
CA LEU A 150 23.47 -0.54 -0.90
C LEU A 150 24.86 -0.04 -1.30
N LEU A 151 25.70 0.38 -0.34
CA LEU A 151 27.10 0.73 -0.60
C LEU A 151 27.91 -0.46 -1.11
N ALA A 152 27.73 -1.67 -0.56
CA ALA A 152 28.39 -2.89 -1.02
C ALA A 152 27.96 -3.29 -2.43
N SER A 153 26.71 -3.00 -2.82
CA SER A 153 26.23 -3.22 -4.19
C SER A 153 26.86 -2.27 -5.23
N PHE A 154 27.42 -1.13 -4.78
CA PHE A 154 28.22 -0.22 -5.62
C PHE A 154 29.72 -0.54 -5.59
N VAL A 155 30.19 -1.36 -4.65
CA VAL A 155 31.58 -1.80 -4.60
C VAL A 155 31.72 -3.06 -5.44
N THR A 156 32.08 -2.90 -6.71
CA THR A 156 32.62 -4.01 -7.48
C THR A 156 33.87 -4.56 -6.78
N PRO A 157 33.99 -5.88 -6.53
CA PRO A 157 35.04 -6.47 -5.68
C PRO A 157 36.47 -6.39 -6.25
N ASN A 158 36.70 -5.61 -7.30
CA ASN A 158 37.96 -5.51 -8.02
C ASN A 158 38.63 -4.12 -7.97
N GLU A 159 38.10 -3.15 -7.22
CA GLU A 159 38.83 -1.89 -7.02
C GLU A 159 39.94 -2.06 -5.97
N GLU A 160 41.19 -1.80 -6.37
CA GLU A 160 42.40 -1.94 -5.54
C GLU A 160 42.32 -1.18 -4.20
N GLY A 161 41.53 -0.10 -4.12
CA GLY A 161 41.36 0.69 -2.90
C GLY A 161 40.68 -0.06 -1.75
N VAL A 162 39.83 -1.05 -2.04
CA VAL A 162 39.05 -1.76 -0.99
C VAL A 162 39.87 -2.89 -0.35
N LYS A 163 40.82 -3.50 -1.09
CA LYS A 163 41.72 -4.52 -0.52
C LYS A 163 42.56 -3.97 0.63
N GLN A 164 43.03 -2.73 0.53
CA GLN A 164 43.82 -2.09 1.59
C GLN A 164 42.99 -1.82 2.86
N ILE A 165 41.71 -1.48 2.73
CA ILE A 165 40.84 -1.20 3.87
C ILE A 165 40.50 -2.50 4.62
N VAL A 166 40.22 -3.59 3.88
CA VAL A 166 39.91 -4.90 4.48
C VAL A 166 41.13 -5.50 5.18
N SER A 167 42.34 -5.37 4.62
CA SER A 167 43.56 -5.88 5.26
C SER A 167 43.90 -5.13 6.56
N SER A 168 43.54 -3.85 6.66
CA SER A 168 43.83 -3.02 7.83
C SER A 168 42.87 -3.24 9.00
N ALA A 169 41.70 -3.84 8.74
CA ALA A 169 40.67 -4.12 9.76
C ALA A 169 40.81 -5.50 10.42
N MET A 170 41.79 -6.31 9.98
CA MET A 170 42.06 -7.66 10.50
C MET A 170 43.33 -7.74 11.39
N GLU A 171 43.98 -6.60 11.67
CA GLU A 171 44.93 -6.43 12.78
C GLU A 171 44.21 -5.90 14.03
#